data_AF-A0A7J6R2X3-F1
#
_entry.id   AF-A0A7J6R2X3-F1
#
_cell.length_a   1.000
_cell.length_b   1.000
_cell.length_c   1.000
_cell.angle_alpha   90.00
_cell.angle_beta   90.00
_cell.angle_gamma   90.00
#
_symmetry.space_group_name_H-M   'P 1'
#
loop_
_entity.id
_entity.type
_entity.pdbx_description
1 polymer ?
#
loop_
_entity_poly.entity_id
_entity_poly.type
_entity_poly.pdbx_seq_one_letter_code
_entity_poly.pdbx_strand_id
1 'polypeptide(L)'
;MNHTCAVLSVSASLFGALLFGLSLGFSGPAIDTMRNTVTTTGGDPIQIGQGSSFFVLRTDNEASLFGSMVNIGAIVGALGGGPVNEKIGRKWSLIGASPLFLLAFLWI
;
A
#
# COMPACT_ATOMS: atom_id res chain seq x y z
N MET A 1 33.72 11.68 -5.87
CA MET A 1 33.20 10.73 -4.85
C MET A 1 31.97 11.24 -4.11
N ASN A 2 31.81 12.56 -3.89
CA ASN A 2 30.63 13.11 -3.19
C ASN A 2 29.34 13.05 -4.02
N HIS A 3 29.39 13.25 -5.34
CA HIS A 3 28.21 13.23 -6.21
C HIS A 3 27.58 11.83 -6.35
N THR A 4 28.40 10.78 -6.41
CA THR A 4 27.91 9.39 -6.49
C THR A 4 27.19 8.96 -5.22
N CYS A 5 27.70 9.34 -4.03
CA CYS A 5 27.01 9.10 -2.76
C CYS A 5 25.69 9.87 -2.64
N ALA A 6 25.63 11.10 -3.15
CA ALA A 6 24.41 11.90 -3.15
C ALA A 6 23.33 11.31 -4.07
N VAL A 7 23.70 10.86 -5.27
CA VAL A 7 22.76 10.21 -6.19
C VAL A 7 22.23 8.90 -5.59
N LEU A 8 23.10 8.08 -5.00
CA LEU A 8 22.69 6.83 -4.35
C LEU A 8 21.73 7.06 -3.17
N SER A 9 22.01 8.03 -2.28
CA SER A 9 21.13 8.29 -1.14
C SER A 9 19.77 8.85 -1.55
N VAL A 10 19.73 9.72 -2.56
CA VAL A 10 18.48 10.26 -3.11
C VAL A 10 17.66 9.15 -3.77
N SER A 11 18.29 8.31 -4.61
CA SER A 11 17.61 7.19 -5.25
C SER A 11 17.00 6.21 -4.23
N ALA A 12 17.71 5.91 -3.14
CA ALA A 12 17.19 5.07 -2.05
C ALA A 12 16.01 5.73 -1.32
N SER A 13 16.04 7.05 -1.11
CA SER A 13 14.93 7.77 -0.46
C SER A 13 13.68 7.87 -1.35
N LEU A 14 13.86 8.01 -2.67
CA LEU A 14 12.76 8.05 -3.64
C LEU A 14 12.03 6.71 -3.75
N PHE A 15 12.70 5.60 -3.46
CA PHE A 15 12.07 4.28 -3.44
C PHE A 15 10.91 4.19 -2.43
N GLY A 16 11.01 4.87 -1.29
CA GLY A 16 9.91 4.93 -0.31
C GLY A 16 8.68 5.67 -0.85
N ALA A 17 8.89 6.82 -1.52
CA ALA A 17 7.80 7.57 -2.16
C ALA A 17 7.15 6.79 -3.31
N LEU A 18 7.97 6.07 -4.09
CA LEU A 18 7.50 5.18 -5.15
C LEU A 18 6.60 4.06 -4.61
N LEU A 19 7.05 3.35 -3.58
CA LEU A 19 6.28 2.27 -2.95
C LEU A 19 4.95 2.78 -2.38
N PHE A 20 4.96 3.93 -1.71
CA PHE A 20 3.73 4.54 -1.19
C PHE A 20 2.74 4.86 -2.31
N GLY A 21 3.22 5.46 -3.41
CA GLY A 21 2.40 5.75 -4.58
C GLY A 21 1.85 4.48 -5.25
N LEU A 22 2.66 3.43 -5.36
CA LEU A 22 2.25 2.14 -5.92
C LEU A 22 1.17 1.46 -5.06
N SER A 23 1.33 1.44 -3.74
CA SER A 23 0.34 0.88 -2.82
C SER A 23 -1.01 1.61 -2.88
N LEU A 24 -0.99 2.95 -2.97
CA LEU A 24 -2.20 3.75 -3.15
C LEU A 24 -2.85 3.50 -4.52
N GLY A 25 -2.05 3.47 -5.59
CA GLY A 25 -2.54 3.29 -6.95
C GLY A 25 -3.11 1.91 -7.22
N PHE A 26 -2.52 0.86 -6.65
CA PHE A 26 -3.00 -0.52 -6.79
C PHE A 26 -4.33 -0.76 -6.09
N SER A 27 -4.60 -0.06 -4.98
CA SER A 27 -5.80 -0.27 -4.16
C SER A 27 -7.11 0.01 -4.94
N GLY A 28 -7.10 0.94 -5.89
CA GLY A 28 -8.28 1.28 -6.72
C GLY A 28 -8.80 0.10 -7.56
N PRO A 29 -8.02 -0.42 -8.54
CA PRO A 29 -8.45 -1.53 -9.38
C PRO A 29 -8.61 -2.85 -8.61
N ALA A 30 -7.87 -3.03 -7.51
CA ALA A 30 -8.01 -4.21 -6.66
C ALA A 30 -9.39 -4.26 -5.98
N ILE A 31 -9.90 -3.14 -5.47
CA ILE A 31 -11.23 -3.06 -4.84
C ILE A 31 -12.33 -3.37 -5.87
N ASP A 32 -12.21 -2.86 -7.10
CA ASP A 32 -13.20 -3.11 -8.16
C ASP A 32 -13.25 -4.60 -8.57
N THR A 33 -12.08 -5.23 -8.62
CA THR A 33 -11.96 -6.68 -8.86
C THR A 33 -12.52 -7.51 -7.70
N MET A 34 -12.25 -7.11 -6.44
CA MET A 34 -12.75 -7.81 -5.23
C MET A 34 -14.26 -7.62 -4.99
N ARG A 35 -14.89 -6.63 -5.63
CA ARG A 35 -16.35 -6.39 -5.59
C ARG A 35 -17.12 -7.18 -6.63
N ASN A 36 -16.45 -7.97 -7.48
CA ASN A 36 -17.11 -8.74 -8.54
C ASN A 36 -17.87 -7.82 -9.55
N THR A 37 -17.46 -6.55 -9.64
CA THR A 37 -18.06 -5.54 -10.53
C THR A 37 -17.47 -5.60 -11.95
N VAL A 38 -16.34 -6.29 -12.12
CA VAL A 38 -15.65 -6.41 -13.42
C VAL A 38 -16.50 -7.27 -14.36
N THR A 39 -17.08 -6.61 -15.35
CA THR A 39 -17.91 -7.21 -16.39
C THR A 39 -17.03 -7.48 -17.61
N THR A 40 -17.12 -8.68 -18.19
CA THR A 40 -16.39 -9.00 -19.43
C THR A 40 -16.98 -8.18 -20.60
N THR A 41 -16.27 -8.04 -21.72
CA THR A 41 -16.68 -7.26 -22.91
C THR A 41 -18.05 -7.67 -23.51
N GLY A 42 -18.65 -8.78 -23.05
CA GLY A 42 -20.00 -9.24 -23.38
C GLY A 42 -21.12 -8.89 -22.39
N GLY A 43 -20.84 -8.19 -21.28
CA GLY A 43 -21.85 -7.76 -20.31
C GLY A 43 -22.19 -8.76 -19.20
N ASP A 44 -21.56 -9.93 -19.17
CA ASP A 44 -21.70 -10.90 -18.08
C ASP A 44 -20.74 -10.59 -16.91
N PRO A 45 -21.23 -10.53 -15.65
CA PRO A 45 -20.39 -10.35 -14.47
C PRO A 45 -19.52 -11.60 -14.26
N ILE A 46 -18.22 -11.40 -14.06
CA ILE A 46 -17.27 -12.49 -13.82
C ILE A 46 -17.45 -12.97 -12.38
N GLN A 47 -18.42 -13.86 -12.16
CA GLN A 47 -18.65 -14.47 -10.86
C GLN A 47 -17.40 -15.23 -10.41
N ILE A 48 -16.62 -14.63 -9.52
CA ILE A 48 -15.56 -15.30 -8.76
C ILE A 48 -16.21 -16.53 -8.10
N GLY A 49 -15.90 -17.71 -8.63
CA GLY A 49 -16.70 -18.92 -8.44
C GLY A 49 -16.90 -19.29 -6.98
N GLN A 50 -18.06 -19.88 -6.67
CA GLN A 50 -18.52 -20.27 -5.33
C GLN A 50 -17.68 -21.36 -4.61
N GLY A 51 -16.43 -21.56 -5.00
CA GLY A 51 -15.50 -22.56 -4.44
C GLY A 51 -14.04 -22.10 -4.34
N SER A 52 -13.72 -20.84 -4.65
CA SER A 52 -12.37 -20.30 -4.50
C SER A 52 -12.25 -19.50 -3.20
N SER A 53 -11.20 -19.73 -2.42
CA SER A 53 -10.90 -19.11 -1.11
C SER A 53 -10.51 -17.63 -1.20
N PHE A 54 -11.19 -16.85 -2.06
CA PHE A 54 -10.95 -15.42 -2.22
C PHE A 54 -12.01 -14.64 -1.45
N PHE A 55 -11.56 -13.65 -0.68
CA PHE A 55 -12.43 -12.78 0.09
C PHE A 55 -13.12 -11.79 -0.86
N VAL A 56 -14.44 -11.94 -1.03
CA VAL A 56 -15.27 -11.07 -1.88
C VAL A 56 -15.93 -10.02 -0.99
N LEU A 57 -15.74 -8.75 -1.33
CA LEU A 57 -16.36 -7.61 -0.64
C LEU A 57 -17.83 -7.52 -1.06
N ARG A 58 -18.74 -8.06 -0.23
CA ARG A 58 -20.18 -8.12 -0.54
C ARG A 58 -20.91 -6.79 -0.34
N THR A 59 -20.41 -5.93 0.54
CA THR A 59 -21.07 -4.66 0.90
C THR A 59 -20.22 -3.44 0.51
N ASP A 60 -20.87 -2.39 0.01
CA ASP A 60 -20.23 -1.11 -0.34
C ASP A 60 -19.43 -0.50 0.82
N ASN A 61 -19.91 -0.72 2.04
CA ASN A 61 -19.27 -0.26 3.27
C ASN A 61 -17.97 -1.03 3.58
N GLU A 62 -17.88 -2.31 3.23
CA GLU A 62 -16.65 -3.10 3.45
C GLU A 62 -15.56 -2.68 2.46
N ALA A 63 -15.94 -2.40 1.21
CA ALA A 63 -15.03 -1.89 0.21
C ALA A 63 -14.48 -0.50 0.53
N SER A 64 -15.34 0.40 1.03
CA SER A 64 -14.92 1.73 1.45
C SER A 64 -14.05 1.70 2.72
N LEU A 65 -14.34 0.80 3.66
CA LEU A 65 -13.49 0.57 4.85
C LEU A 65 -12.11 0.02 4.46
N PHE A 66 -12.04 -0.92 3.52
CA PHE A 66 -10.77 -1.45 3.03
C PHE A 66 -9.91 -0.35 2.38
N GLY A 67 -10.50 0.46 1.48
CA GLY A 67 -9.78 1.56 0.84
C GLY A 67 -9.39 2.69 1.82
N SER A 68 -10.22 2.99 2.81
CA SER A 68 -9.94 4.04 3.80
C SER A 68 -8.91 3.62 4.85
N MET A 69 -8.74 2.33 5.12
CA MET A 69 -7.74 1.83 6.08
C MET A 69 -6.31 2.23 5.71
N VAL A 70 -6.00 2.29 4.41
CA VAL A 70 -4.70 2.77 3.90
C VAL A 70 -4.49 4.25 4.23
N ASN A 71 -5.54 5.09 4.10
CA ASN A 71 -5.48 6.51 4.45
C ASN A 71 -5.32 6.72 5.96
N ILE A 72 -6.00 5.91 6.78
CA ILE A 72 -5.83 5.93 8.24
C ILE A 72 -4.38 5.58 8.60
N GLY A 73 -3.83 4.54 7.99
CA GLY A 73 -2.42 4.16 8.16
C GLY A 73 -1.45 5.28 7.77
N ALA A 74 -1.73 5.99 6.67
CA ALA A 74 -0.94 7.14 6.22
C ALA A 74 -0.97 8.30 7.21
N ILE A 75 -2.13 8.61 7.80
CA ILE A 75 -2.26 9.65 8.83
C ILE A 75 -1.44 9.28 10.08
N VAL A 76 -1.58 8.05 10.56
CA VAL A 76 -0.82 7.56 11.73
C VAL A 76 0.68 7.58 11.44
N GLY A 77 1.09 7.15 10.25
CA GLY A 77 2.49 7.18 9.81
C GLY A 77 3.05 8.59 9.68
N ALA A 78 2.28 9.55 9.17
CA ALA A 78 2.69 10.95 9.05
C ALA A 78 2.86 11.62 10.41
N LEU A 79 1.91 11.39 11.34
CA LEU A 79 1.96 11.93 12.70
C LEU A 79 3.09 11.30 13.52
N GLY A 80 3.28 9.98 13.41
CA GLY A 80 4.36 9.27 14.10
C GLY A 80 5.74 9.51 13.50
N GLY A 81 5.81 9.82 12.20
CA GLY A 81 7.06 10.00 11.47
C GLY A 81 7.93 11.12 12.02
N GLY A 82 7.34 12.25 12.41
CA GLY A 82 8.06 13.39 13.01
C GLY A 82 8.90 13.03 14.24
N PRO A 83 8.28 12.61 15.36
CA PRO A 83 8.99 12.29 16.59
C PRO A 83 9.94 11.09 16.46
N VAL A 84 9.62 10.11 15.61
CA VAL A 84 10.52 8.97 15.33
C VAL A 84 11.78 9.44 14.60
N ASN A 85 11.64 10.35 13.65
CA ASN A 85 12.76 10.88 12.86
C ASN A 85 13.74 11.69 13.70
N GLU A 86 13.22 12.41 14.71
CA GLU A 86 14.00 13.26 15.61
C GLU A 86 14.73 12.46 16.69
N LYS A 87 14.18 11.34 17.15
CA LYS A 87 14.80 10.49 18.18
C LYS A 87 15.80 9.46 17.63
N ILE A 88 15.53 8.86 16.47
CA ILE A 88 16.31 7.73 15.91
C ILE A 88 17.19 8.16 14.73
N GLY A 89 16.89 9.32 14.11
CA GLY A 89 17.60 9.86 12.95
C GLY A 89 17.07 9.33 11.61
N ARG A 90 17.16 10.18 10.57
CA ARG A 90 16.59 9.98 9.22
C ARG A 90 16.97 8.67 8.55
N LYS A 91 18.24 8.26 8.66
CA LYS A 91 18.73 7.04 8.01
C LYS A 91 18.17 5.77 8.67
N TRP A 92 18.10 5.75 10.00
CA TRP A 92 17.63 4.59 10.75
C TRP A 92 16.10 4.48 10.77
N SER A 93 15.39 5.61 10.74
CA SER A 93 13.93 5.65 10.55
C SER A 93 13.51 5.00 9.23
N LEU A 94 14.24 5.30 8.13
CA LEU A 94 14.00 4.68 6.82
C LEU A 94 14.26 3.17 6.82
N ILE A 95 15.36 2.72 7.45
CA ILE A 95 15.69 1.29 7.54
C ILE A 95 14.67 0.57 8.44
N GLY A 96 14.22 1.18 9.52
CA GLY A 96 13.21 0.63 10.44
C GLY A 96 11.80 0.54 9.84
N ALA A 97 11.47 1.39 8.87
CA ALA A 97 10.18 1.32 8.16
C ALA A 97 10.13 0.17 7.13
N SER A 98 11.29 -0.25 6.60
CA SER A 98 11.40 -1.32 5.61
C SER A 98 10.85 -2.69 6.08
N PRO A 99 11.19 -3.21 7.28
CA PRO A 99 10.64 -4.48 7.76
C PRO A 99 9.13 -4.38 8.05
N LEU A 100 8.62 -3.24 8.50
CA LEU A 100 7.18 -3.02 8.68
C LEU A 100 6.41 -3.17 7.37
N PHE A 101 6.97 -2.65 6.27
CA PHE A 101 6.38 -2.80 4.94
C PHE A 101 6.43 -4.26 4.44
N LEU A 102 7.53 -4.96 4.67
CA LEU A 102 7.68 -6.37 4.28
C LEU A 102 6.76 -7.30 5.07
N LEU A 103 6.56 -7.06 6.37
CA LEU A 103 5.65 -7.84 7.20
C LEU A 103 4.20 -7.72 6.72
N ALA A 104 3.78 -6.53 6.27
CA ALA A 104 2.45 -6.32 5.71
C ALA A 104 2.23 -7.14 4.43
N PHE A 105 3.25 -7.33 3.61
CA PHE A 105 3.19 -8.14 2.39
C PHE A 105 3.39 -9.64 2.64
N LEU A 106 4.11 -10.05 3.69
CA LEU A 106 4.32 -11.46 4.02
C LEU A 106 3.08 -12.10 4.66
N TRP A 107 2.27 -11.31 5.36
CA TRP A 107 1.09 -11.80 6.07
C TRP A 107 -0.17 -11.88 5.16
N ILE A 108 -0.11 -11.33 3.94
CA ILE A 108 -1.19 -11.42 2.95
C ILE A 108 -1.10 -12.72 2.15
#